data_AF-I4EJ48-F1
#
_entry.id   AF-I4EJ48-F1
#
_cell.length_a   1.000
_cell.length_b   1.000
_cell.length_c   1.000
_cell.angle_alpha   90.00
_cell.angle_beta   90.00
_cell.angle_gamma   90.00
#
_symmetry.space_group_name_H-M   'P 1'
#
loop_
_entity.id
_entity.type
_entity.pdbx_description
1 polymer ?
#
loop_
_entity_poly.entity_id
_entity_poly.type
_entity_poly.pdbx_seq_one_letter_code
_entity_poly.pdbx_strand_id
1 'polypeptide(L)'
;MEAVGRVKPAVFANAVTAVAAVSYLLCLALSYLLPDILFAIAQGWVHTFNLEPVRAATPTPLALALLAGVVFAGLIWVASYAVASLYNAWAK
;
A
#
# COMPACT_ATOMS: atom_id res chain seq x y z
N MET A 1 34.65 -5.33 4.25
CA MET A 1 33.17 -5.31 4.20
C MET A 1 32.76 -4.06 4.96
N GLU A 2 32.37 -3.00 4.25
CA GLU A 2 31.91 -1.77 4.89
C GLU A 2 30.63 -2.06 5.67
N ALA A 3 30.56 -1.57 6.91
CA ALA A 3 29.35 -1.68 7.71
C ALA A 3 28.22 -0.94 7.00
N VAL A 4 27.31 -1.69 6.39
CA VAL A 4 26.04 -1.13 5.90
C VAL A 4 25.39 -0.47 7.11
N GLY A 5 25.25 0.86 7.08
CA GLY A 5 24.73 1.62 8.21
C GLY A 5 23.36 1.09 8.64
N ARG A 6 23.15 0.92 9.95
CA ARG A 6 21.87 0.43 10.49
C ARG A 6 20.71 1.32 10.04
N VAL A 7 19.65 0.70 9.53
CA VAL A 7 18.41 1.40 9.16
C VAL A 7 17.70 1.84 10.44
N LYS A 8 17.23 3.08 10.53
CA LYS A 8 16.39 3.53 11.68
C LYS A 8 14.94 3.09 11.44
N PRO A 9 14.39 2.08 12.16
CA PRO A 9 13.13 1.45 11.76
C PRO A 9 11.93 2.40 11.71
N ALA A 10 11.80 3.30 12.69
CA ALA A 10 10.71 4.29 12.70
C ALA A 10 10.80 5.29 11.54
N VAL A 11 12.01 5.74 11.18
CA VAL A 11 12.22 6.67 10.06
C VAL A 11 11.87 5.99 8.74
N PHE A 12 12.33 4.75 8.56
CA PHE A 12 11.98 3.93 7.39
C PHE A 12 10.47 3.70 7.29
N ALA A 13 9.84 3.28 8.40
CA ALA A 13 8.40 3.04 8.44
C ALA A 13 7.59 4.31 8.11
N ASN A 14 7.96 5.47 8.65
CA ASN A 14 7.31 6.75 8.32
C ASN A 14 7.39 7.06 6.82
N ALA A 15 8.58 6.91 6.21
CA ALA A 15 8.79 7.19 4.80
C ALA A 15 7.96 6.27 3.90
N VAL A 16 8.01 4.95 4.16
CA VAL A 16 7.23 3.97 3.39
C VAL A 16 5.73 4.21 3.56
N THR A 17 5.27 4.49 4.78
CA THR A 17 3.86 4.77 5.06
C THR A 17 3.37 6.02 4.36
N ALA A 18 4.17 7.09 4.31
CA ALA A 18 3.80 8.32 3.61
C ALA A 18 3.59 8.08 2.11
N VAL A 19 4.52 7.37 1.46
CA VAL A 19 4.40 7.01 0.04
C VAL A 19 3.18 6.10 -0.20
N ALA A 20 2.98 5.10 0.65
CA ALA A 20 1.85 4.19 0.55
C ALA A 20 0.50 4.90 0.75
N ALA A 21 0.41 5.82 1.72
CA ALA A 21 -0.80 6.60 1.99
C ALA A 21 -1.15 7.53 0.82
N VAL A 22 -0.16 8.21 0.23
CA VAL A 22 -0.38 9.03 -0.97
C VAL A 22 -0.84 8.15 -2.13
N SER A 23 -0.21 6.99 -2.33
CA SER A 23 -0.61 6.04 -3.37
C SER A 23 -2.04 5.54 -3.16
N TYR A 24 -2.44 5.25 -1.93
CA TYR A 24 -3.81 4.88 -1.58
C TYR A 24 -4.82 5.97 -1.96
N LEU A 25 -4.52 7.23 -1.62
CA LEU A 25 -5.38 8.36 -1.97
C LEU A 25 -5.50 8.57 -3.47
N LEU A 26 -4.42 8.35 -4.24
CA LEU A 26 -4.46 8.38 -5.70
C LEU A 26 -5.34 7.25 -6.25
N CYS A 27 -5.19 6.03 -5.73
CA CYS A 27 -6.05 4.90 -6.12
C CYS A 27 -7.53 5.18 -5.78
N LEU A 28 -7.79 5.80 -4.63
CA LEU A 28 -9.13 6.18 -4.22
C LEU A 28 -9.72 7.26 -5.16
N ALA A 29 -8.94 8.29 -5.50
CA ALA A 29 -9.40 9.30 -6.46
C ALA A 29 -9.72 8.68 -7.83
N LEU A 30 -8.85 7.79 -8.33
CA LEU A 30 -9.08 7.09 -9.58
C LEU A 30 -10.32 6.18 -9.54
N SER A 31 -10.62 5.56 -8.40
CA SER A 31 -11.79 4.68 -8.30
C SER A 31 -13.12 5.42 -8.44
N TYR A 32 -13.18 6.71 -8.06
CA TYR A 32 -14.35 7.54 -8.25
C TYR A 32 -14.37 8.27 -9.59
N LEU A 33 -13.22 8.73 -10.08
CA LEU A 33 -13.15 9.58 -11.28
C LEU A 33 -13.03 8.79 -12.57
N LEU A 34 -12.26 7.69 -12.55
CA LEU A 34 -11.84 6.93 -13.73
C LEU A 34 -11.80 5.40 -13.43
N PRO A 35 -12.92 4.79 -13.01
CA PRO A 35 -12.95 3.41 -12.52
C PRO A 35 -12.49 2.38 -13.55
N ASP A 36 -12.78 2.58 -14.84
CA ASP A 36 -12.36 1.67 -15.91
C ASP A 36 -10.82 1.64 -16.07
N ILE A 37 -10.18 2.81 -15.95
CA ILE A 37 -8.72 2.91 -16.03
C ILE A 37 -8.08 2.21 -14.84
N LEU A 38 -8.59 2.46 -13.63
CA LEU A 38 -8.09 1.78 -12.43
C LEU A 38 -8.22 0.26 -12.56
N PHE A 39 -9.35 -0.21 -13.08
CA PHE A 39 -9.60 -1.64 -13.27
C PHE A 39 -8.70 -2.27 -14.33
N ALA A 40 -8.46 -1.58 -15.45
CA ALA A 40 -7.52 -2.03 -16.48
C ALA A 40 -6.08 -2.16 -15.96
N ILE A 41 -5.64 -1.19 -15.13
CA ILE A 41 -4.33 -1.24 -14.47
C ILE A 41 -4.27 -2.45 -13.52
N ALA A 42 -5.27 -2.62 -12.66
CA ALA A 42 -5.33 -3.71 -11.69
C ALA A 42 -5.35 -5.10 -12.38
N GLN A 43 -6.12 -5.24 -13.46
CA GLN A 43 -6.19 -6.45 -14.28
C GLN A 43 -4.83 -6.81 -14.88
N GLY A 44 -3.99 -5.82 -15.21
CA GLY A 44 -2.63 -6.03 -15.70
C GLY A 44 -1.65 -6.55 -14.65
N TRP A 45 -1.94 -6.43 -13.35
CA TRP A 45 -1.06 -6.92 -12.27
C TRP A 45 -1.31 -8.39 -11.92
N VAL A 46 -2.53 -8.88 -12.14
CA VAL A 46 -2.92 -10.26 -11.81
C VAL A 46 -2.86 -11.15 -13.05
N HIS A 47 -1.74 -11.83 -13.23
CA HIS A 47 -1.60 -12.80 -14.32
C HIS A 47 -2.57 -13.97 -14.12
N THR A 48 -3.20 -14.44 -15.21
CA THR A 48 -4.11 -15.59 -15.27
C THR A 48 -5.48 -15.45 -14.58
N PHE A 49 -5.71 -14.39 -13.79
CA PHE A 49 -7.00 -14.13 -13.14
C PHE A 49 -7.81 -13.10 -13.92
N ASN A 50 -9.12 -13.33 -14.03
CA ASN A 50 -10.07 -12.33 -14.50
C ASN A 50 -10.69 -11.63 -13.27
N LEU A 51 -10.50 -10.32 -13.15
CA LEU A 51 -11.07 -9.53 -12.06
C LEU A 51 -12.54 -9.17 -12.29
N GLU A 52 -13.06 -9.23 -13.52
CA GLU A 52 -14.42 -8.80 -13.85
C GLU A 52 -15.51 -9.36 -12.91
N PRO A 53 -15.47 -10.66 -12.50
CA PRO A 53 -16.47 -11.22 -11.60
C PRO A 53 -16.48 -10.61 -10.19
N VAL A 54 -15.38 -10.00 -9.76
CA VAL A 54 -15.25 -9.36 -8.43
C VAL A 54 -15.35 -7.84 -8.49
N ARG A 55 -15.67 -7.29 -9.67
CA ARG A 55 -15.84 -5.86 -9.85
C ARG A 55 -17.09 -5.38 -9.09
N ALA A 56 -16.90 -4.38 -8.23
CA ALA A 56 -18.02 -3.81 -7.48
C ALA A 56 -19.00 -3.09 -8.43
N ALA A 57 -20.28 -3.40 -8.30
CA ALA A 57 -21.34 -2.76 -9.08
C ALA A 57 -21.61 -1.31 -8.64
N THR A 58 -21.28 -0.99 -7.39
CA THR A 58 -21.42 0.35 -6.82
C THR A 58 -20.13 0.77 -6.12
N PRO A 59 -19.78 2.07 -6.13
CA PRO A 59 -18.61 2.55 -5.41
C PRO A 59 -18.71 2.29 -3.92
N THR A 60 -17.59 1.94 -3.29
CA THR A 60 -17.49 1.87 -1.83
C THR A 60 -17.87 3.22 -1.22
N PRO A 61 -18.60 3.27 -0.09
CA PRO A 61 -18.87 4.52 0.60
C PRO A 61 -17.57 5.24 0.98
N LEU A 62 -17.50 6.55 0.75
CA LEU A 62 -16.28 7.34 0.98
C LEU A 62 -15.77 7.23 2.41
N ALA A 63 -16.66 7.27 3.40
CA ALA A 63 -16.29 7.13 4.81
C ALA A 63 -15.61 5.79 5.11
N LEU A 64 -16.12 4.70 4.51
CA LEU A 64 -15.53 3.37 4.67
C LEU A 64 -14.17 3.27 3.96
N ALA A 65 -14.03 3.88 2.79
CA ALA A 65 -12.77 3.93 2.07
C ALA A 65 -11.71 4.74 2.86
N LEU A 66 -12.07 5.90 3.42
CA LEU A 66 -11.13 6.68 4.25
C LEU A 66 -10.70 5.91 5.49
N LEU A 67 -11.62 5.21 6.16
CA LEU A 67 -11.29 4.32 7.27
C LEU A 67 -10.33 3.21 6.85
N ALA A 68 -10.58 2.56 5.71
CA ALA A 68 -9.70 1.55 5.15
C ALA A 68 -8.31 2.12 4.84
N GLY A 69 -8.21 3.36 4.38
CA GLY A 69 -6.93 4.07 4.17
C GLY A 69 -6.13 4.27 5.45
N VAL A 70 -6.79 4.63 6.57
CA VAL A 70 -6.13 4.76 7.89
C VAL A 70 -5.61 3.40 8.36
N VAL A 71 -6.44 2.36 8.26
CA VAL A 71 -6.05 0.99 8.64
C VAL A 71 -4.88 0.50 7.77
N PHE A 72 -4.93 0.75 6.46
CA PHE A 72 -3.86 0.42 5.51
C PHE A 72 -2.54 1.12 5.86
N ALA A 73 -2.58 2.43 6.15
CA ALA A 73 -1.38 3.18 6.56
C ALA A 73 -0.78 2.61 7.86
N GLY A 74 -1.61 2.30 8.86
CA GLY A 74 -1.17 1.67 10.10
C GLY A 74 -0.51 0.31 9.85
N LEU A 75 -1.11 -0.53 9.00
CA LEU A 75 -0.56 -1.84 8.63
C LEU A 75 0.81 -1.71 7.93
N ILE A 76 0.94 -0.78 6.97
CA ILE A 76 2.20 -0.53 6.25
C ILE A 76 3.28 -0.05 7.22
N TRP A 77 2.94 0.82 8.17
CA TRP A 77 3.89 1.30 9.16
C TRP A 77 4.44 0.15 10.00
N VAL A 78 3.55 -0.67 10.57
CA VAL A 78 3.92 -1.82 11.40
C VAL A 78 4.77 -2.82 10.62
N ALA A 79 4.34 -3.18 9.40
CA ALA A 79 5.07 -4.10 8.54
C ALA A 79 6.47 -3.57 8.20
N SER A 80 6.57 -2.30 7.79
CA SER A 80 7.84 -1.67 7.40
C SER A 80 8.79 -1.52 8.59
N TYR A 81 8.27 -1.20 9.77
CA TYR A 81 9.04 -1.16 11.01
C TYR A 81 9.61 -2.54 11.35
N ALA A 82 8.78 -3.58 11.26
CA ALA A 82 9.18 -4.95 11.51
C ALA A 82 10.27 -5.40 10.53
N VAL A 83 10.10 -5.12 9.24
CA VAL A 83 11.10 -5.41 8.20
C VAL A 83 12.44 -4.76 8.52
N ALA A 84 12.45 -3.45 8.80
CA ALA A 84 13.70 -2.74 9.11
C ALA A 84 14.37 -3.27 10.39
N SER A 85 13.56 -3.63 11.40
CA SER A 85 14.07 -4.21 12.65
C SER A 85 14.69 -5.58 12.44
N LEU A 86 14.03 -6.46 11.69
CA LEU A 86 14.52 -7.79 11.35
C LEU A 86 15.76 -7.73 10.46
N TYR A 87 15.76 -6.86 9.46
CA TYR A 87 16.93 -6.63 8.60
C TYR A 87 18.17 -6.28 9.43
N ASN A 88 18.06 -5.31 10.34
CA ASN A 88 19.17 -4.94 11.23
C ASN A 88 19.60 -6.08 12.16
N ALA A 89 18.68 -6.97 12.55
CA ALA A 89 18.97 -8.11 13.40
C ALA A 89 19.72 -9.22 12.64
N TRP A 90 19.40 -9.41 11.37
CA TRP A 90 19.95 -10.47 10.51
C TRP A 90 21.19 -10.06 9.72
N ALA A 91 21.33 -8.77 9.38
CA ALA A 91 22.47 -8.24 8.63
C ALA A 91 23.76 -8.09 9.47
N LYS A 92 23.84 -8.80 10.60
CA LYS A 92 25.03 -8.86 11.45
C LYS A 92 26.09 -9.77 10.84
#